data_AF-A0A967Z3J7-F1
#
_entry.id   AF-A0A967Z3J7-F1
#
_cell.length_a   1.000
_cell.length_b   1.000
_cell.length_c   1.000
_cell.angle_alpha   90.00
_cell.angle_beta   90.00
_cell.angle_gamma   90.00
#
_symmetry.space_group_name_H-M   'P 1'
#
loop_
_entity.id
_entity.type
_entity.pdbx_description
1 polymer ?
#
loop_
_entity_poly.entity_id
_entity_poly.type
_entity_poly.pdbx_seq_one_letter_code
_entity_poly.pdbx_strand_id
1 'polypeptide(L)' 'MEKYRQATHNPITDISDNAYDLLMAHDYPGNVRELENIIEHVFARTKGSTITENKLPLYVR' A
#
# COMPACT_ATOMS: atom_id res chain seq x y z
N MET A 1 3.79 -5.04 12.30
CA MET A 1 4.83 -4.69 11.31
C MET A 1 5.91 -5.75 11.09
N GLU A 2 5.86 -6.91 11.78
CA GLU A 2 6.85 -7.98 11.59
C GLU A 2 6.32 -9.12 10.70
N LYS A 3 5.02 -9.44 10.80
CA LYS A 3 4.40 -10.59 10.10
C LYS A 3 4.40 -10.52 8.56
N TYR A 4 4.42 -9.33 7.96
CA TYR A 4 4.43 -9.20 6.49
C TYR A 4 5.83 -9.12 5.88
N ARG A 5 6.86 -8.89 6.71
CA ARG A 5 8.24 -8.70 6.24
C ARG A 5 8.93 -10.00 5.80
N GLN A 6 8.39 -11.15 6.22
CA GLN A 6 8.99 -12.47 5.95
C GLN A 6 8.43 -13.18 4.71
N ALA A 7 7.24 -12.80 4.23
CA ALA A 7 6.58 -13.49 3.11
C ALA A 7 6.99 -12.94 1.73
N THR A 8 7.52 -11.72 1.66
CA THR A 8 7.92 -11.08 0.41
C THR A 8 9.31 -10.47 0.58
N HIS A 9 10.28 -10.99 -0.18
CA HIS A 9 11.66 -10.48 -0.27
C HIS A 9 11.77 -9.07 -0.88
N ASN A 10 10.66 -8.32 -0.96
CA ASN A 10 10.66 -6.91 -1.33
C ASN A 10 10.41 -6.09 -0.06
N PRO A 11 11.45 -5.49 0.52
CA PRO A 11 11.28 -4.55 1.61
C PRO A 11 10.73 -3.28 0.98
N ILE A 12 9.41 -3.16 0.95
CA ILE A 12 8.81 -1.83 0.91
C ILE A 12 9.27 -1.16 2.20
N THR A 13 10.31 -0.34 2.10
CA THR A 13 10.90 0.37 3.22
C THR A 13 10.26 1.73 3.44
N ASP A 14 9.57 2.24 2.42
CA ASP A 14 9.15 3.63 2.38
C ASP A 14 7.79 3.85 1.69
N ILE A 15 7.06 4.85 2.14
CA ILE A 15 5.78 5.30 1.57
C ILE A 15 5.93 6.80 1.38
N SER A 16 5.75 7.29 0.14
CA SER A 16 5.76 8.72 -0.13
C SER A 16 4.64 9.42 0.63
N ASP A 17 4.89 10.65 1.10
CA ASP A 17 3.89 11.46 1.82
C ASP A 17 2.55 11.54 1.07
N ASN A 18 2.56 11.75 -0.24
CA ASN A 18 1.35 11.77 -1.07
C ASN A 18 0.52 10.48 -1.00
N ALA A 19 1.19 9.33 -1.01
CA ALA A 19 0.53 8.03 -0.90
C ALA A 19 -0.01 7.80 0.52
N TYR A 20 0.71 8.29 1.53
CA TYR A 20 0.28 8.23 2.92
C TYR A 20 -0.97 9.07 3.15
N ASP A 21 -0.99 10.30 2.63
CA ASP A 21 -2.15 11.20 2.72
C ASP A 21 -3.40 10.60 2.06
N LEU A 22 -3.25 9.98 0.87
CA LEU A 22 -4.35 9.29 0.19
C LEU A 22 -4.86 8.09 0.99
N LEU A 23 -3.96 7.31 1.59
CA LEU A 23 -4.34 6.21 2.48
C LEU A 23 -5.04 6.72 3.75
N MET A 24 -4.65 7.87 4.28
CA MET A 24 -5.32 8.46 5.45
C MET A 24 -6.66 9.10 5.13
N ALA A 25 -6.83 9.63 3.92
CA ALA A 25 -8.06 10.29 3.47
C ALA A 25 -9.15 9.31 3.03
N HIS A 26 -8.82 8.04 2.80
CA HIS A 26 -9.78 7.03 2.34
C HIS A 26 -10.62 6.48 3.51
N ASP A 27 -11.94 6.37 3.32
CA ASP A 27 -12.88 5.94 4.38
C ASP A 27 -12.92 4.42 4.63
N TYR A 28 -12.31 3.62 3.74
CA TYR A 28 -12.27 2.16 3.80
C TYR A 28 -13.64 1.49 4.02
N PRO A 29 -14.63 1.65 3.10
CA PRO A 29 -15.94 0.99 3.20
C PRO A 29 -15.86 -0.55 3.35
N GLY A 30 -14.80 -1.18 2.85
CA GLY A 30 -14.54 -2.62 3.00
C GLY A 30 -13.71 -2.99 4.25
N ASN A 31 -13.43 -2.03 5.13
CA ASN A 31 -12.64 -2.18 6.35
C ASN A 31 -11.27 -2.84 6.08
N VAL A 32 -10.85 -3.76 6.94
CA VAL A 32 -9.55 -4.46 6.88
C VAL A 32 -9.35 -5.22 5.57
N ARG A 33 -10.42 -5.74 4.94
CA ARG A 33 -10.31 -6.45 3.65
C ARG A 33 -9.90 -5.53 2.51
N GLU A 34 -10.36 -4.29 2.54
CA GLU A 34 -10.01 -3.31 1.54
C GLU A 34 -8.56 -2.84 1.71
N LEU A 35 -8.15 -2.61 2.95
CA LEU A 35 -6.74 -2.33 3.25
C LEU A 35 -5.83 -3.47 2.78
N GLU A 36 -6.19 -4.74 3.02
CA GLU A 36 -5.44 -5.89 2.50
C GLU A 36 -5.34 -5.87 0.97
N ASN A 37 -6.46 -5.64 0.26
CA ASN A 37 -6.47 -5.56 -1.20
C ASN A 37 -5.59 -4.42 -1.73
N ILE A 38 -5.62 -3.25 -1.08
CA ILE A 38 -4.79 -2.10 -1.44
C ILE A 38 -3.31 -2.46 -1.28
N ILE A 39 -2.95 -3.03 -0.14
CA ILE A 39 -1.57 -3.44 0.15
C ILE A 39 -1.11 -4.51 -0.85
N GLU A 40 -1.89 -5.55 -1.12
CA GLU A 40 -1.55 -6.57 -2.13
C GLU A 40 -1.35 -5.96 -3.53
N HIS A 41 -2.24 -5.04 -3.94
CA HIS A 41 -2.14 -4.35 -5.22
C HIS A 41 -0.84 -3.54 -5.34
N VAL A 42 -0.50 -2.82 -4.28
CA VAL A 42 0.69 -2.00 -4.20
C VAL A 42 1.95 -2.87 -4.19
N PHE A 43 1.98 -3.95 -3.41
CA PHE A 43 3.08 -4.90 -3.39
C PHE A 43 3.31 -5.56 -4.76
N ALA A 44 2.24 -5.95 -5.47
CA ALA A 44 2.34 -6.53 -6.80
C ALA A 44 2.87 -5.55 -7.85
N ARG A 45 2.63 -4.24 -7.68
CA ARG A 45 3.01 -3.18 -8.64
C ARG A 45 4.31 -2.44 -8.28
N THR A 46 4.83 -2.63 -7.08
CA THR A 46 6.05 -1.99 -6.60
C THR A 46 7.25 -2.86 -6.95
N LYS A 47 8.02 -2.40 -7.95
CA LYS A 47 9.37 -2.88 -8.23
C LYS A 47 10.34 -1.85 -7.66
N GLY A 48 10.66 -1.95 -6.38
CA GLY A 48 11.50 -0.97 -5.67
C GLY A 48 11.19 -0.91 -4.17
N SER A 49 11.80 0.05 -3.50
CA SER A 49 11.73 0.22 -2.04
C SER A 49 10.63 1.19 -1.56
N THR A 50 10.03 1.96 -2.46
CA THR A 50 9.13 3.08 -2.11
C THR A 50 7.76 2.96 -2.79
N ILE A 51 6.69 3.04 -2.00
CA ILE A 51 5.31 3.19 -2.49
C ILE A 51 5.07 4.64 -2.86
N THR A 52 4.61 4.87 -4.09
CA THR A 52 4.11 6.17 -4.56
C THR A 52 2.61 6.10 -4.81
N GLU A 53 1.94 7.24 -4.84
CA GLU A 53 0.51 7.39 -5.12
C GLU A 53 0.09 6.76 -6.45
N ASN A 54 1.02 6.68 -7.41
CA ASN A 54 0.83 6.01 -8.70
C ASN A 54 0.66 4.49 -8.60
N LYS A 55 1.07 3.91 -7.47
CA LYS A 55 0.98 2.48 -7.20
C LYS A 55 -0.30 2.12 -6.43
N LEU A 56 -0.99 3.12 -5.87
CA LEU A 56 -2.27 2.92 -5.21
C LEU A 56 -3.35 2.57 -6.24
N PRO A 57 -4.38 1.80 -5.85
CA PRO A 57 -5.54 1.56 -6.68
C PRO A 57 -6.27 2.86 -7.02
N LEU A 58 -6.90 2.91 -8.20
CA LEU A 58 -7.58 4.12 -8.70
C LEU A 58 -8.70 4.64 -7.79
N TYR A 59 -9.29 3.79 -6.95
CA TYR A 59 -10.37 4.18 -6.03
C TYR A 59 -9.83 4.82 -4.74
N VAL A 60 -8.55 4.64 -4.42
CA VAL A 60 -7.87 5.30 -3.28
C VAL A 60 -7.26 6.64 -3.72
N ARG A 61 -7.27 6.91 -5.03
CA ARG A 61 -6.51 7.97 -5.66
C ARG A 61 -7.34 9.22 -5.94
#